data_AF-A0A961L9G2-F1
#
_entry.id   AF-A0A961L9G2-F1
#
_cell.length_a   1.000
_cell.length_b   1.000
_cell.length_c   1.000
_cell.angle_alpha   90.00
_cell.angle_beta   90.00
_cell.angle_gamma   90.00
#
_symmetry.space_group_name_H-M   'P 1'
#
loop_
_entity.id
_entity.type
_entity.pdbx_description
1 polymer ?
#
loop_
_entity_poly.entity_id
_entity_poly.type
_entity_poly.pdbx_seq_one_letter_code
_entity_poly.pdbx_strand_id
1 'polypeptide(L)'
;MNPLTLLYGLGGAFVGIVMGILPGLSATLAIALLTTLTVKLQANDAILVLICSYVGALYGGSRTAILLNIPGTAANAASCADGYALAQQGQAGRAIGIATSGAFVSTLIGVVCLALFTPLLAEVALKFGAFEFFWLALFGVTISGSIVGDDPLKGWLMGLLGLLIAQVGQESLYAYNRFTFGWDELSGGIALIPALVGAFGLAEVLTTLSDPIERKIADLSDSVLPRFREVLQYRWT
;
A
#
# COMPACT_ATOMS: atom_id res chain seq x y z
N MET A 1 -24.05 2.46 -13.16
CA MET A 1 -22.76 3.12 -12.79
C MET A 1 -22.87 4.57 -13.20
N ASN A 2 -22.69 5.51 -12.28
CA ASN A 2 -22.70 6.93 -12.64
C ASN A 2 -21.42 7.27 -13.42
N PRO A 3 -21.50 8.11 -14.47
CA PRO A 3 -20.32 8.51 -15.24
C PRO A 3 -19.27 9.23 -14.37
N LEU A 4 -19.71 9.92 -13.31
CA LEU A 4 -18.83 10.53 -12.32
C LEU A 4 -18.00 9.52 -11.53
N THR A 5 -18.58 8.38 -11.12
CA THR A 5 -17.85 7.32 -10.41
C THR A 5 -16.77 6.69 -11.29
N LEU A 6 -17.03 6.56 -12.60
CA LEU A 6 -16.04 6.07 -13.55
C LEU A 6 -14.86 7.06 -13.69
N LEU A 7 -15.17 8.36 -13.74
CA LEU A 7 -14.15 9.42 -13.79
C LEU A 7 -13.30 9.42 -12.52
N TYR A 8 -13.90 9.22 -11.34
CA TYR A 8 -13.16 9.08 -10.08
C TYR A 8 -12.23 7.86 -10.09
N GLY A 9 -12.68 6.72 -10.61
CA GLY A 9 -11.83 5.53 -10.74
C GLY A 9 -10.65 5.73 -11.68
N LEU A 10 -10.89 6.30 -12.86
CA LEU A 10 -9.84 6.60 -13.83
C LEU A 10 -8.86 7.65 -13.29
N GLY A 11 -9.36 8.69 -12.64
CA GLY A 11 -8.54 9.71 -11.97
C GLY A 11 -7.70 9.12 -10.85
N GLY A 12 -8.30 8.27 -10.00
CA GLY A 12 -7.60 7.57 -8.93
C GLY A 12 -6.48 6.67 -9.46
N ALA A 13 -6.76 5.88 -10.50
CA ALA A 13 -5.76 5.05 -11.17
C ALA A 13 -4.62 5.89 -11.76
N PHE A 14 -4.94 6.99 -12.45
CA PHE A 14 -3.94 7.89 -13.03
C PHE A 14 -3.03 8.49 -11.96
N VAL A 15 -3.62 9.05 -10.90
CA VAL A 15 -2.86 9.60 -9.76
C VAL A 15 -2.01 8.52 -9.10
N GLY A 16 -2.56 7.31 -8.94
CA GLY A 16 -1.82 6.15 -8.44
C GLY A 16 -0.58 5.83 -9.28
N ILE A 17 -0.73 5.76 -10.61
CA ILE A 17 0.39 5.48 -11.53
C ILE A 17 1.47 6.56 -11.42
N VAL A 18 1.08 7.84 -11.42
CA VAL A 18 2.02 8.96 -11.29
C VAL A 18 2.78 8.89 -9.97
N MET A 19 2.06 8.64 -8.87
CA MET A 19 2.64 8.48 -7.55
C MET A 19 3.59 7.27 -7.47
N GLY A 20 3.22 6.14 -8.08
CA GLY A 20 4.07 4.94 -8.12
C GLY A 20 5.35 5.11 -8.94
N ILE A 21 5.33 5.95 -9.99
CA ILE A 21 6.53 6.24 -10.80
C ILE A 21 7.52 7.14 -10.05
N LEU A 22 7.11 7.83 -8.99
CA LEU A 22 8.02 8.67 -8.22
C LEU A 22 8.83 7.79 -7.25
N PRO A 23 10.16 7.67 -7.43
CA PRO A 23 10.99 6.90 -6.51
C PRO A 23 10.96 7.57 -5.12
N GLY A 24 10.80 6.76 -4.08
CA GLY A 24 10.64 7.23 -2.70
C GLY A 24 9.20 7.46 -2.25
N LEU A 25 8.21 7.39 -3.15
CA LEU A 25 6.81 7.45 -2.75
C LEU A 25 6.19 6.05 -2.76
N SER A 26 6.16 5.42 -1.58
CA SER A 26 5.60 4.07 -1.43
C SER A 26 4.10 4.04 -1.69
N ALA A 27 3.57 2.89 -2.14
CA ALA A 27 2.13 2.71 -2.36
C ALA A 27 1.32 2.95 -1.07
N THR A 28 1.89 2.61 0.09
CA THR A 28 1.31 2.84 1.42
C THR A 28 1.13 4.33 1.69
N LEU A 29 2.15 5.15 1.38
CA LEU A 29 2.09 6.59 1.57
C LEU A 29 1.10 7.25 0.60
N ALA A 30 1.07 6.81 -0.66
CA ALA A 30 0.11 7.29 -1.65
C ALA A 30 -1.35 7.11 -1.15
N ILE A 31 -1.67 5.93 -0.61
CA ILE A 31 -2.99 5.67 -0.02
C ILE A 31 -3.23 6.57 1.20
N ALA A 32 -2.25 6.73 2.10
CA ALA A 32 -2.43 7.55 3.30
C ALA A 32 -2.79 9.00 2.91
N LEU A 33 -2.03 9.61 1.99
CA LEU A 33 -2.31 10.96 1.51
C LEU A 33 -3.69 11.06 0.83
N LEU A 34 -4.00 10.11 -0.07
CA LEU A 34 -5.28 10.09 -0.77
C LEU A 34 -6.45 9.88 0.18
N THR A 35 -6.30 9.06 1.23
CA THR A 35 -7.34 8.84 2.23
C THR A 35 -7.75 10.15 2.88
N THR A 36 -6.78 11.03 3.19
CA THR A 36 -7.06 12.37 3.74
C THR A 36 -7.80 13.26 2.75
N LEU A 37 -7.42 13.20 1.47
CA LEU A 37 -8.06 13.98 0.40
C LEU A 37 -9.47 13.47 0.07
N THR A 38 -9.74 12.17 0.27
CA THR A 38 -11.02 11.54 -0.05
C THR A 38 -12.01 11.49 1.12
N VAL A 39 -11.65 11.95 2.33
CA VAL A 39 -12.57 11.98 3.50
C VAL A 39 -13.87 12.72 3.22
N LYS A 40 -13.84 13.75 2.35
CA LYS A 40 -15.03 14.54 1.99
C LYS A 40 -15.90 13.91 0.89
N LEU A 41 -15.44 12.81 0.26
CA LEU A 41 -16.20 12.11 -0.78
C LEU A 41 -17.18 11.11 -0.16
N GLN A 42 -18.20 10.73 -0.93
CA GLN A 42 -19.10 9.64 -0.56
C GLN A 42 -18.30 8.33 -0.42
N ALA A 43 -18.61 7.53 0.61
CA ALA A 43 -17.83 6.34 0.98
C ALA A 43 -17.56 5.38 -0.20
N ASN A 44 -18.56 5.14 -1.06
CA ASN A 44 -18.39 4.29 -2.24
C ASN A 44 -17.37 4.86 -3.24
N ASP A 45 -17.41 6.16 -3.51
CA ASP A 45 -16.48 6.81 -4.44
C ASP A 45 -15.08 6.91 -3.83
N ALA A 46 -14.97 7.17 -2.52
CA ALA A 46 -13.70 7.20 -1.80
C ALA A 46 -12.98 5.85 -1.85
N ILE A 47 -13.69 4.76 -1.53
CA ILE A 47 -13.13 3.39 -1.59
C ILE A 47 -12.67 3.06 -3.01
N LEU A 48 -13.47 3.41 -4.02
CA LEU A 48 -13.14 3.16 -5.41
C LEU A 48 -11.87 3.91 -5.85
N VAL A 49 -11.72 5.19 -5.48
CA VAL A 49 -10.50 5.98 -5.74
C VAL A 49 -9.28 5.34 -5.07
N LEU A 50 -9.41 4.91 -3.81
CA LEU A 50 -8.31 4.31 -3.05
C LEU A 50 -7.86 2.98 -3.66
N ILE A 51 -8.79 2.11 -4.04
CA ILE A 51 -8.48 0.83 -4.69
C ILE A 51 -7.81 1.06 -6.06
N CYS A 52 -8.40 1.92 -6.89
CA CYS A 52 -7.84 2.23 -8.21
C CYS A 52 -6.45 2.84 -8.10
N SER A 53 -6.23 3.73 -7.14
CA SER A 53 -4.93 4.35 -6.91
C SER A 53 -3.90 3.37 -6.35
N TYR A 54 -4.29 2.47 -5.45
CA TYR A 54 -3.39 1.44 -4.93
C TYR A 54 -2.86 0.52 -6.05
N VAL A 55 -3.77 0.01 -6.88
CA VAL A 55 -3.40 -0.82 -8.04
C VAL A 55 -2.53 -0.01 -9.01
N GLY A 56 -2.88 1.25 -9.25
CA GLY A 56 -2.09 2.18 -10.07
C GLY A 56 -0.68 2.41 -9.52
N ALA A 57 -0.52 2.59 -8.21
CA ALA A 57 0.75 2.84 -7.55
C ALA A 57 1.68 1.62 -7.58
N LEU A 58 1.13 0.42 -7.34
CA LEU A 58 1.89 -0.82 -7.52
C LEU A 58 2.33 -1.00 -8.98
N TYR A 59 1.42 -0.75 -9.92
CA TYR A 59 1.72 -0.84 -11.35
C TYR A 59 2.79 0.17 -11.78
N GLY A 60 2.67 1.44 -11.37
CA GLY A 60 3.63 2.49 -11.66
C GLY A 60 5.01 2.21 -11.04
N GLY A 61 5.04 1.74 -9.80
CA GLY A 61 6.26 1.40 -9.08
C GLY A 61 7.02 0.20 -9.64
N SER A 62 6.34 -0.71 -10.34
CA SER A 62 7.03 -1.78 -11.08
C SER A 62 7.94 -1.22 -12.18
N ARG A 63 7.57 -0.10 -12.81
CA ARG A 63 8.34 0.51 -13.91
C ARG A 63 9.63 1.15 -13.40
N THR A 64 9.59 1.85 -12.27
CA THR A 64 10.81 2.38 -11.64
C THR A 64 11.70 1.29 -11.09
N ALA A 65 11.13 0.21 -10.55
CA ALA A 65 11.92 -0.94 -10.13
C ALA A 65 12.65 -1.61 -11.32
N ILE A 66 11.94 -1.85 -12.43
CA ILE A 66 12.52 -2.48 -13.63
C ILE A 66 13.57 -1.59 -14.31
N LEU A 67 13.32 -0.28 -14.44
CA LEU A 67 14.20 0.61 -15.20
C LEU A 67 15.34 1.21 -14.38
N LEU A 68 15.11 1.48 -13.09
CA LEU A 68 16.01 2.26 -12.25
C LEU A 68 16.59 1.47 -11.08
N ASN A 69 16.20 0.21 -10.88
CA ASN A 69 16.59 -0.63 -9.75
C ASN A 69 16.25 -0.02 -8.36
N ILE A 70 15.19 0.79 -8.29
CA ILE A 70 14.75 1.44 -7.04
C ILE A 70 13.37 0.90 -6.68
N PRO A 71 13.29 -0.11 -5.78
CA PRO A 71 12.01 -0.67 -5.38
C PRO A 71 11.31 0.24 -4.37
N GLY A 72 10.12 0.75 -4.73
CA GLY A 72 9.29 1.55 -3.81
C GLY A 72 8.46 0.72 -2.80
N THR A 73 8.38 -0.60 -2.98
CA THR A 73 7.66 -1.53 -2.10
C THR A 73 8.34 -2.91 -2.11
N ALA A 74 8.10 -3.72 -1.09
CA ALA A 74 8.62 -5.10 -1.04
C ALA A 74 8.14 -5.96 -2.23
N ALA A 75 6.91 -5.75 -2.71
CA ALA A 75 6.40 -6.42 -3.91
C ALA A 75 7.21 -6.04 -5.18
N ASN A 76 7.64 -4.78 -5.27
CA ASN A 76 8.44 -4.29 -6.37
C ASN A 76 9.92 -4.72 -6.27
N ALA A 77 10.41 -5.12 -5.08
CA ALA A 77 11.77 -5.63 -4.92
C ALA A 77 12.01 -6.93 -5.72
N ALA A 78 11.02 -7.82 -5.78
CA ALA A 78 11.09 -9.01 -6.65
C ALA A 78 11.14 -8.62 -8.14
N SER A 79 10.33 -7.63 -8.54
CA SER A 79 10.34 -7.11 -9.92
C SER A 79 11.65 -6.39 -10.27
N CYS A 80 12.31 -5.81 -9.26
CA CYS A 80 13.61 -5.18 -9.36
C CYS A 80 14.69 -6.22 -9.66
N ALA A 81 14.74 -7.31 -8.89
CA ALA A 81 15.74 -8.36 -9.04
C ALA A 81 15.74 -8.99 -10.44
N ASP A 82 14.58 -9.42 -10.92
CA ASP A 82 14.47 -10.08 -12.23
C ASP A 82 14.36 -9.08 -13.39
N GLY A 83 13.57 -8.02 -13.20
CA GLY A 83 13.26 -7.06 -14.24
C GLY A 83 14.41 -6.10 -14.56
N TYR A 84 15.19 -5.67 -13.57
CA TYR A 84 16.36 -4.82 -13.81
C TYR A 84 17.47 -5.57 -14.54
N ALA A 85 17.67 -6.86 -14.22
CA ALA A 85 18.62 -7.71 -14.95
C ALA A 85 18.25 -7.84 -16.44
N LEU A 86 16.96 -7.99 -16.75
CA LEU A 86 16.45 -7.99 -18.12
C LEU A 86 16.57 -6.61 -18.79
N ALA A 87 16.35 -5.52 -18.04
CA ALA A 87 16.51 -4.16 -18.56
C ALA A 87 17.96 -3.84 -18.94
N GLN A 88 18.95 -4.28 -18.14
CA GLN A 88 20.37 -4.15 -18.46
C GLN A 88 20.78 -4.89 -19.75
N GLN A 89 20.05 -5.96 -20.11
CA GLN A 89 20.28 -6.71 -21.35
C GLN A 89 19.58 -6.07 -22.57
N GLY A 90 19.05 -4.85 -22.44
CA GLY A 90 18.27 -4.16 -23.48
C GLY A 90 16.84 -4.68 -23.63
N GLN A 91 16.40 -5.63 -22.79
CA GLN A 91 15.07 -6.24 -22.86
C GLN A 91 14.06 -5.55 -21.93
N ALA A 92 14.20 -4.23 -21.71
CA ALA A 92 13.35 -3.47 -20.79
C ALA A 92 11.86 -3.53 -21.18
N GLY A 93 11.54 -3.39 -22.48
CA GLY A 93 10.16 -3.50 -22.97
C GLY A 93 9.54 -4.88 -22.71
N ARG A 94 10.34 -5.95 -22.83
CA ARG A 94 9.92 -7.32 -22.53
C ARG A 94 9.67 -7.51 -21.03
N ALA A 95 10.56 -7.01 -20.18
CA ALA A 95 10.40 -7.05 -18.73
C ALA A 95 9.11 -6.34 -18.28
N ILE A 96 8.85 -5.13 -18.81
CA ILE A 96 7.61 -4.38 -18.55
C ILE A 96 6.38 -5.14 -19.05
N GLY A 97 6.45 -5.77 -20.22
CA GLY A 97 5.38 -6.57 -20.79
C GLY A 97 5.00 -7.77 -19.92
N ILE A 98 6.00 -8.52 -19.43
CA ILE A 98 5.81 -9.66 -18.53
C ILE A 98 5.22 -9.20 -17.19
N ALA A 99 5.77 -8.13 -16.60
CA ALA A 99 5.26 -7.58 -15.35
C ALA A 99 3.81 -7.10 -15.49
N THR A 100 3.46 -6.44 -16.60
CA THR A 100 2.11 -5.95 -16.87
C THR A 100 1.11 -7.09 -17.06
N SER A 101 1.45 -8.10 -17.85
CA SER A 101 0.55 -9.24 -18.11
C SER A 101 0.37 -10.09 -16.86
N GLY A 102 1.46 -10.33 -16.10
CA GLY A 102 1.42 -11.02 -14.82
C GLY A 102 0.54 -10.29 -13.80
N ALA A 103 0.70 -8.98 -13.66
CA ALA A 103 -0.12 -8.16 -12.76
C ALA A 103 -1.59 -8.13 -13.17
N PHE A 104 -1.90 -8.08 -14.47
CA PHE A 104 -3.28 -8.14 -14.95
C PHE A 104 -3.95 -9.46 -14.59
N VAL A 105 -3.28 -10.58 -14.86
CA VAL A 105 -3.81 -11.92 -14.56
C VAL A 105 -3.95 -12.15 -13.06
N SER A 106 -2.94 -11.78 -12.26
CA SER A 106 -3.01 -11.93 -10.81
C SER A 106 -4.08 -11.04 -10.17
N THR A 107 -4.28 -9.82 -10.68
CA THR A 107 -5.34 -8.92 -10.21
C THR A 107 -6.72 -9.49 -10.54
N LEU A 108 -6.90 -10.02 -11.76
CA LEU A 108 -8.17 -10.64 -12.16
C LEU A 108 -8.49 -11.87 -11.28
N ILE A 109 -7.51 -12.75 -11.09
CA ILE A 109 -7.64 -13.91 -10.21
C ILE A 109 -7.91 -13.46 -8.76
N GLY A 110 -7.18 -12.45 -8.27
CA GLY A 110 -7.32 -11.91 -6.93
C GLY A 110 -8.71 -11.34 -6.66
N VAL A 111 -9.30 -10.61 -7.62
CA VAL A 111 -10.67 -10.08 -7.51
C VAL A 111 -11.70 -11.21 -7.46
N VAL A 112 -11.54 -12.23 -8.30
CA VAL A 112 -12.44 -13.40 -8.30
C VAL A 112 -12.34 -14.16 -6.98
N CYS A 113 -11.12 -14.45 -6.52
CA CYS A 113 -10.89 -15.09 -5.23
C CYS A 113 -11.48 -14.24 -4.09
N LEU A 114 -11.24 -12.94 -4.07
CA LEU A 114 -11.80 -12.03 -3.07
C LEU A 114 -13.33 -12.09 -3.09
N ALA A 115 -13.98 -12.00 -4.24
CA ALA A 115 -15.43 -12.06 -4.35
C ALA A 115 -16.00 -13.38 -3.81
N LEU A 116 -15.32 -14.51 -4.03
CA LEU A 116 -15.74 -15.82 -3.53
C LEU A 116 -15.53 -15.98 -2.02
N PHE A 117 -14.43 -15.47 -1.48
CA PHE A 117 -14.10 -15.61 -0.06
C PHE A 117 -14.69 -14.51 0.83
N THR A 118 -15.07 -13.36 0.27
CA THR A 118 -15.69 -12.24 1.01
C THR A 118 -16.87 -12.66 1.89
N PRO A 119 -17.88 -13.43 1.42
CA PRO A 119 -19.00 -13.81 2.28
C PRO A 119 -18.56 -14.71 3.44
N LEU A 120 -17.64 -15.64 3.19
CA LEU A 120 -17.09 -16.51 4.23
C LEU A 120 -16.34 -15.70 5.30
N LEU A 121 -15.51 -14.76 4.88
CA LEU A 121 -14.79 -13.86 5.78
C LEU A 121 -15.75 -12.97 6.58
N ALA A 122 -16.83 -12.49 5.96
CA ALA A 122 -17.83 -11.66 6.63
C ALA A 122 -18.54 -12.43 7.76
N GLU A 123 -18.93 -13.69 7.54
CA GLU A 123 -19.53 -14.51 8.59
C GLU A 123 -18.57 -14.79 9.75
N VAL A 124 -17.28 -14.99 9.45
CA VAL A 124 -16.25 -15.17 10.48
C VAL A 124 -16.07 -13.87 11.26
N ALA A 125 -15.97 -12.72 10.59
CA ALA A 125 -15.82 -11.42 11.22
C ALA A 125 -17.00 -11.06 12.14
N LEU A 126 -18.23 -11.44 11.77
CA LEU A 126 -19.42 -11.24 12.61
C LEU A 126 -19.41 -12.08 13.90
N LYS A 127 -18.63 -13.16 13.95
CA LYS A 127 -18.47 -14.01 15.14
C LYS A 127 -17.37 -13.52 16.08
N PHE A 128 -16.56 -12.54 15.69
CA PHE A 128 -15.50 -12.00 16.55
C PHE A 128 -16.12 -11.24 17.73
N GLY A 129 -15.83 -11.70 18.94
CA GLY A 129 -16.14 -11.01 20.17
C GLY A 129 -14.90 -10.38 20.80
N ALA A 130 -15.07 -9.89 22.03
CA ALA A 130 -14.00 -9.22 22.77
C ALA A 130 -12.77 -10.13 22.99
N PHE A 131 -12.98 -11.44 23.14
CA PHE A 131 -11.90 -12.41 23.34
C PHE A 131 -11.06 -12.59 22.07
N GLU A 132 -11.69 -12.71 20.91
CA GLU A 132 -11.02 -12.85 19.62
C GLU A 132 -10.27 -11.56 19.26
N PHE A 133 -10.87 -10.39 19.52
CA PHE A 133 -10.18 -9.10 19.33
C PHE A 133 -8.96 -8.94 20.25
N PHE A 134 -9.01 -9.45 21.49
CA PHE A 134 -7.86 -9.44 22.39
C PHE A 134 -6.69 -10.25 21.80
N TRP A 135 -6.94 -11.48 21.36
CA TRP A 135 -5.90 -12.31 20.75
C TRP A 135 -5.40 -11.72 19.42
N LEU A 136 -6.28 -11.14 18.62
CA LEU A 136 -5.91 -10.47 17.38
C LEU A 136 -4.99 -9.26 17.63
N ALA A 137 -5.30 -8.44 18.63
CA ALA A 137 -4.46 -7.31 19.02
C ALA A 137 -3.10 -7.77 19.55
N LEU A 138 -3.09 -8.78 20.43
CA LEU A 138 -1.85 -9.34 20.96
C LEU A 138 -0.98 -9.93 19.85
N PHE A 139 -1.59 -10.70 18.94
CA PHE A 139 -0.93 -11.26 17.78
C PHE A 139 -0.32 -10.16 16.90
N GLY A 140 -1.06 -9.09 16.62
CA GLY A 140 -0.56 -7.93 15.88
C GLY A 140 0.66 -7.28 16.52
N VAL A 141 0.63 -7.05 17.84
CA VAL A 141 1.79 -6.49 18.57
C VAL A 141 2.97 -7.45 18.53
N THR A 142 2.75 -8.75 18.73
CA THR A 142 3.85 -9.73 18.70
C THR A 142 4.53 -9.79 17.32
N ILE A 143 3.74 -9.73 16.24
CA ILE A 143 4.24 -9.73 14.86
C ILE A 143 4.97 -8.44 14.53
N SER A 144 4.54 -7.28 15.06
CA SER A 144 5.19 -6.00 14.83
C SER A 144 6.70 -6.05 15.15
N GLY A 145 7.10 -6.72 16.22
CA GLY A 145 8.52 -6.93 16.53
C GLY A 145 9.24 -7.83 15.52
N SER A 146 8.58 -8.88 15.02
CA SER A 146 9.21 -9.83 14.08
C SER A 146 9.43 -9.27 12.67
N ILE A 147 8.68 -8.23 12.28
CA ILE A 147 8.78 -7.61 10.95
C ILE A 147 9.81 -6.47 10.94
N VAL A 148 10.12 -5.88 12.10
CA VAL A 148 11.01 -4.73 12.23
C VAL A 148 12.48 -5.19 12.30
N GLY A 149 13.06 -5.43 11.13
CA GLY A 149 14.51 -5.46 10.87
C GLY A 149 15.39 -6.17 11.90
N ASP A 150 16.57 -5.61 12.15
CA ASP A 150 17.61 -6.20 13.01
C ASP A 150 17.31 -6.10 14.52
N ASP A 151 16.34 -5.28 14.93
CA ASP A 151 16.05 -4.99 16.35
C ASP A 151 14.55 -5.12 16.66
N PRO A 152 14.08 -6.34 17.01
CA PRO A 152 12.66 -6.61 17.26
C PRO A 152 12.10 -5.84 18.46
N LEU A 153 12.98 -5.39 19.38
CA LEU A 153 12.61 -4.68 20.59
C LEU A 153 12.00 -3.32 20.26
N LYS A 154 12.50 -2.66 19.20
CA LYS A 154 11.91 -1.41 18.67
C LYS A 154 10.50 -1.63 18.14
N GLY A 155 10.26 -2.73 17.43
CA GLY A 155 8.93 -3.04 16.88
C GLY A 155 7.88 -3.34 17.94
N TRP A 156 8.24 -4.02 19.03
CA TRP A 156 7.34 -4.22 20.18
C TRP A 156 7.09 -2.94 20.98
N LEU A 157 8.12 -2.11 21.21
CA LEU A 157 7.96 -0.81 21.86
C LEU A 157 6.99 0.09 21.09
N MET A 158 7.15 0.17 19.77
CA MET A 158 6.25 0.96 18.91
C MET A 158 4.83 0.37 18.87
N GLY A 159 4.69 -0.96 18.87
CA GLY A 159 3.39 -1.63 18.95
C GLY A 159 2.64 -1.35 20.26
N LEU A 160 3.35 -1.43 21.40
CA LEU A 160 2.80 -1.10 22.71
C LEU A 160 2.46 0.40 22.83
N LEU A 161 3.31 1.27 22.28
CA LEU A 161 3.07 2.71 22.25
C LEU A 161 1.81 3.03 21.42
N GLY A 162 1.63 2.40 20.26
CA GLY A 162 0.41 2.53 19.48
C GLY A 162 -0.84 2.08 20.24
N LEU A 163 -0.75 1.00 21.01
CA LEU A 163 -1.84 0.50 21.85
C LEU A 163 -2.19 1.47 22.99
N LEU A 164 -1.20 2.11 23.60
CA LEU A 164 -1.42 3.16 24.60
C LEU A 164 -2.10 4.39 23.99
N ILE A 165 -1.66 4.84 22.82
CA ILE A 165 -2.27 5.97 22.10
C ILE A 165 -3.72 5.65 21.72
N ALA A 166 -4.02 4.42 21.31
CA ALA A 166 -5.37 3.99 20.97
C ALA A 166 -6.35 3.97 22.16
N GLN A 167 -5.86 3.96 23.40
CA GLN A 167 -6.71 4.06 24.60
C GLN A 167 -7.09 5.50 24.98
N VAL A 168 -6.51 6.51 24.32
CA VAL A 168 -6.86 7.91 24.54
C VAL A 168 -8.26 8.17 24.00
N GLY A 169 -9.16 8.66 24.86
CA GLY A 169 -10.53 9.02 24.49
C GLY A 169 -11.58 8.43 25.41
N GLN A 170 -12.84 8.54 24.98
CA GLN A 170 -13.99 8.09 25.74
C GLN A 170 -14.27 6.59 25.54
N GLU A 171 -14.48 5.87 26.64
CA GLU A 171 -14.91 4.47 26.59
C GLU A 171 -16.36 4.34 26.11
N SER A 172 -16.62 3.40 25.21
CA SER A 172 -17.95 3.17 24.61
C SER A 172 -19.02 2.68 25.59
N LEU A 173 -18.63 2.05 26.70
CA LEU A 173 -19.57 1.42 27.65
C LEU A 173 -20.07 2.38 28.74
N TYR A 174 -19.15 3.14 29.34
CA TYR A 174 -19.44 4.01 30.50
C TYR A 174 -19.22 5.50 30.22
N ALA A 175 -18.88 5.86 28.98
CA ALA A 175 -18.57 7.24 28.60
C ALA A 175 -17.46 7.89 29.46
N TYR A 176 -16.59 7.07 30.06
CA TYR A 176 -15.51 7.55 30.90
C TYR A 176 -14.32 7.97 30.04
N ASN A 177 -13.78 9.16 30.30
CA ASN A 177 -12.64 9.71 29.57
C ASN A 177 -11.33 9.11 30.10
N ARG A 178 -10.58 8.44 29.22
CA ARG A 178 -9.28 7.85 29.51
C ARG A 178 -8.18 8.69 28.86
N PHE A 179 -7.19 9.10 29.65
CA PHE A 179 -6.01 9.84 29.17
C PHE A 179 -6.31 11.15 28.41
N THR A 180 -7.43 11.83 28.71
CA THR A 180 -7.77 13.13 28.10
C THR A 180 -7.13 14.33 28.79
N PHE A 181 -6.59 14.16 30.01
CA PHE A 181 -5.86 15.18 30.78
C PHE A 181 -6.60 16.54 30.93
N GLY A 182 -7.93 16.54 30.83
CA GLY A 182 -8.76 17.75 30.92
C GLY A 182 -8.93 18.53 29.62
N TRP A 183 -8.45 18.02 28.49
CA TRP A 183 -8.70 18.59 27.16
C TRP A 183 -9.91 17.92 26.51
N ASP A 184 -10.94 18.71 26.20
CA ASP A 184 -12.18 18.20 25.62
C ASP A 184 -11.97 17.69 24.19
N GLU A 185 -11.00 18.21 23.44
CA GLU A 185 -10.67 17.70 22.10
C GLU A 185 -10.15 16.26 22.13
N LEU A 186 -9.53 15.83 23.24
CA LEU A 186 -9.04 14.45 23.39
C LEU A 186 -10.16 13.49 23.78
N SER A 187 -11.34 13.96 24.14
CA SER A 187 -12.48 13.11 24.51
C SER A 187 -12.96 12.27 23.33
N GLY A 188 -12.86 12.81 22.11
CA GLY A 188 -13.08 12.07 20.86
C GLY A 188 -11.98 11.07 20.49
N GLY A 189 -10.89 11.02 21.27
CA GLY A 189 -9.72 10.20 21.01
C GLY A 189 -8.91 10.64 19.80
N ILE A 190 -7.90 9.85 19.44
CA ILE A 190 -7.04 10.14 18.29
C ILE A 190 -7.60 9.40 17.08
N ALA A 191 -8.06 10.18 16.09
CA ALA A 191 -8.58 9.61 14.85
C ALA A 191 -7.48 8.83 14.10
N LEU A 192 -7.75 7.55 13.82
CA LEU A 192 -6.80 6.62 13.21
C LEU A 192 -6.25 7.14 11.88
N ILE A 193 -7.12 7.70 11.03
CA ILE A 193 -6.74 8.16 9.68
C ILE A 193 -5.68 9.29 9.77
N PRO A 194 -5.94 10.45 10.44
CA PRO A 194 -4.92 11.47 10.62
C PRO A 194 -3.65 10.98 11.31
N ALA A 195 -3.76 10.10 12.31
CA ALA A 195 -2.59 9.59 13.03
C ALA A 195 -1.66 8.77 12.12
N LEU A 196 -2.22 7.87 11.30
CA LEU A 196 -1.44 7.10 10.33
C LEU A 196 -0.82 8.00 9.27
N VAL A 197 -1.54 9.01 8.80
CA VAL A 197 -1.05 9.95 7.79
C VAL A 197 0.11 10.80 8.33
N GLY A 198 -0.02 11.29 9.57
CA GLY A 198 1.04 12.02 10.25
C GLY A 198 2.27 11.14 10.48
N ALA A 199 2.07 9.91 10.98
CA ALA A 199 3.17 8.99 11.25
C ALA A 199 3.92 8.56 9.98
N PHE A 200 3.20 8.10 8.94
CA PHE A 200 3.82 7.66 7.69
C PHE A 200 4.39 8.83 6.87
N GLY A 201 3.67 9.95 6.80
CA GLY A 201 4.13 11.13 6.07
C GLY A 201 5.38 11.74 6.70
N LEU A 202 5.40 11.90 8.02
CA LEU A 202 6.56 12.44 8.73
C LEU A 202 7.76 11.50 8.64
N ALA A 203 7.56 10.19 8.83
CA ALA A 203 8.62 9.19 8.74
C ALA A 203 9.31 9.23 7.36
N GLU A 204 8.55 9.30 6.27
CA GLU A 204 9.12 9.35 4.92
C GLU A 204 9.92 10.64 4.67
N VAL A 205 9.38 11.79 5.09
CA VAL A 205 10.07 13.08 4.93
C VAL A 205 11.41 13.07 5.67
N LEU A 206 11.45 12.58 6.90
CA LEU A 206 12.68 12.48 7.68
C LEU A 206 13.68 11.50 7.05
N THR A 207 13.20 10.39 6.50
CA THR A 207 14.06 9.38 5.84
C THR A 207 14.64 9.93 4.54
N THR A 208 13.81 10.59 3.72
CA THR A 208 14.24 11.21 2.45
C THR A 208 15.25 12.33 2.68
N LEU A 209 15.10 13.12 3.75
CA LEU A 209 16.08 14.16 4.11
C LEU A 209 17.41 13.57 4.60
N SER A 210 17.39 12.35 5.14
CA SER A 210 18.58 11.69 5.68
C SER A 210 19.44 11.01 4.60
N ASP A 211 18.86 10.60 3.46
CA ASP A 211 19.56 9.90 2.37
C ASP A 211 19.40 10.62 1.02
N PRO A 212 20.28 11.59 0.68
CA PRO A 212 20.28 12.21 -0.65
C PRO A 212 20.89 11.24 -1.69
N ILE A 213 20.04 10.43 -2.33
CA ILE A 213 20.46 9.41 -3.32
C ILE A 213 21.14 10.06 -4.55
N GLU A 214 22.44 9.77 -4.73
CA GLU A 214 23.22 10.03 -5.95
C GLU A 214 22.72 9.17 -7.13
N ARG A 215 22.46 9.77 -8.29
CA ARG A 215 21.75 9.13 -9.42
C ARG A 215 22.71 8.66 -10.52
N LYS A 216 22.72 7.36 -10.82
CA LYS A 216 23.17 6.81 -12.12
C LYS A 216 21.95 6.46 -12.97
N ILE A 217 21.72 7.22 -14.04
CA ILE A 217 20.66 6.96 -15.02
C ILE A 217 21.20 5.92 -16.00
N ALA A 218 20.54 4.77 -16.11
CA ALA A 218 20.83 3.81 -17.17
C ALA A 218 20.25 4.32 -18.50
N ASP A 219 21.05 4.27 -19.56
CA ASP A 219 20.71 4.84 -20.87
C ASP A 219 19.63 4.00 -21.58
N LEU A 220 18.53 4.64 -22.01
CA LEU A 220 17.37 3.94 -22.58
C LEU A 220 17.43 3.94 -24.10
N SER A 221 17.69 2.78 -24.69
CA SER A 221 17.42 2.50 -26.10
C SER A 221 16.82 1.10 -26.27
N ASP A 222 15.52 0.91 -25.97
CA ASP A 222 14.73 -0.05 -26.75
C ASP A 222 13.20 0.08 -26.63
N SER A 223 12.51 -0.46 -27.65
CA SER A 223 11.09 -0.29 -27.95
C SER A 223 10.11 -1.04 -27.02
N VAL A 224 8.98 -0.40 -26.72
CA VAL A 224 7.96 -0.76 -25.70
C VAL A 224 6.97 -1.84 -26.16
N LEU A 225 7.00 -2.29 -27.42
CA LEU A 225 6.00 -3.23 -27.95
C LEU A 225 6.51 -4.68 -27.98
N PRO A 226 5.96 -5.60 -27.17
CA PRO A 226 6.29 -7.02 -27.26
C PRO A 226 5.80 -7.57 -28.61
N ARG A 227 6.71 -8.19 -29.38
CA ARG A 227 6.39 -8.80 -30.67
C ARG A 227 5.49 -10.00 -30.44
N PHE A 228 4.32 -10.03 -31.10
CA PHE A 228 3.31 -11.11 -31.01
C PHE A 228 3.85 -12.54 -31.22
N ARG A 229 5.00 -12.69 -31.86
CA ARG A 229 5.66 -14.00 -32.05
C ARG A 229 6.27 -14.60 -30.78
N GLU A 230 6.60 -13.79 -29.78
CA GLU A 230 7.29 -14.27 -28.56
C GLU A 230 6.32 -14.84 -27.50
N VAL A 231 5.07 -14.36 -27.48
CA VAL A 231 4.02 -14.88 -26.58
C VAL A 231 3.64 -16.34 -26.90
N LEU A 232 3.82 -16.77 -28.15
CA LEU A 232 3.50 -18.13 -28.56
C LEU A 232 4.59 -19.16 -28.21
N GLN A 233 5.81 -18.70 -27.91
CA GLN A 233 6.99 -19.57 -27.80
C GLN A 233 7.22 -20.13 -26.39
N TYR A 234 6.56 -19.58 -25.36
CA TYR A 234 6.69 -20.00 -23.95
C TYR A 234 5.41 -20.63 -23.36
N ARG A 235 4.53 -21.22 -24.18
CA ARG A 235 3.37 -21.97 -23.66
C ARG A 235 3.74 -23.30 -22.96
N TRP A 236 5.01 -23.72 -23.01
CA TRP A 236 5.46 -25.05 -22.58
C TRP A 236 6.87 -25.05 -21.95
N THR A 237 7.18 -24.11 -21.07
CA THR A 237 8.30 -24.24 -20.12
C THR A 237 7.91 -23.55 -18.83
#